data_AF-A0A934S338-F1
#
_entry.id   AF-A0A934S338-F1
#
_cell.length_a   1.000
_cell.length_b   1.000
_cell.length_c   1.000
_cell.angle_alpha   90.00
_cell.angle_beta   90.00
_cell.angle_gamma   90.00
#
_symmetry.space_group_name_H-M   'P 1'
#
loop_
_entity.id
_entity.type
_entity.pdbx_description
1 polymer ?
#
loop_
_entity_poly.entity_id
_entity_poly.type
_entity_poly.pdbx_seq_one_letter_code
_entity_poly.pdbx_strand_id
1 'polypeptide(L)'
;MACCLASVSFGKEVSHPESWYRDKAAASLGGKTEVRVSNGRVDIVTDDYAIEVEKASNWKESIGQCLWYSLQTNKKAGIVLVVTDEKRDRGHIIRLGSVIEANKLPIRVWIWPDDFRNE
;
A
#
# COMPACT_ATOMS: atom_id res chain seq x y z
N MET A 1 16.99 13.12 8.63
CA MET A 1 16.63 13.83 7.37
C MET A 1 15.17 14.23 7.51
N ALA A 2 14.88 15.52 7.61
CA ALA A 2 13.53 16.01 7.91
C ALA A 2 12.59 15.65 6.76
N CYS A 3 11.54 14.89 7.08
CA CYS A 3 10.45 14.60 6.15
C CYS A 3 9.66 15.91 5.96
N CYS A 4 9.84 16.57 4.82
CA CYS A 4 8.96 17.64 4.38
C CYS A 4 7.61 17.01 4.04
N LEU A 5 6.75 16.86 5.06
CA LEU A 5 5.32 16.67 4.86
C LEU A 5 4.76 17.99 4.34
N ALA A 6 4.73 18.14 3.00
CA ALA A 6 3.87 19.14 2.38
C ALA A 6 2.44 18.81 2.80
N SER A 7 1.87 19.63 3.69
CA SER A 7 0.53 19.48 4.19
C SER A 7 -0.46 19.83 3.09
N VAL A 8 -0.98 18.83 2.39
CA VAL A 8 -2.19 18.99 1.60
C VAL A 8 -3.32 18.33 2.37
N SER A 9 -4.19 19.16 2.95
CA SER A 9 -5.39 18.73 3.67
C SER A 9 -6.46 18.39 2.64
N PHE A 10 -6.89 17.13 2.56
CA PHE A 10 -7.94 16.70 1.66
C PHE A 10 -9.18 16.18 2.40
N GLY A 11 -10.35 16.51 1.84
CA GLY A 11 -11.64 16.01 2.28
C GLY A 11 -11.83 14.53 1.96
N LYS A 12 -13.04 14.03 2.22
CA LYS A 12 -13.45 12.65 1.98
C LYS A 12 -13.44 12.32 0.48
N GLU A 13 -12.69 11.31 0.06
CA GLU A 13 -12.80 10.70 -1.27
C GLU A 13 -14.04 9.80 -1.37
N VAL A 14 -14.54 9.65 -2.60
CA VAL A 14 -15.55 8.62 -2.90
C VAL A 14 -14.89 7.24 -2.75
N SER A 15 -15.46 6.40 -1.90
CA SER A 15 -14.93 5.06 -1.68
C SER A 15 -15.30 4.13 -2.83
N HIS A 16 -14.29 3.49 -3.43
CA HIS A 16 -14.43 2.46 -4.44
C HIS A 16 -14.21 1.05 -3.87
N PRO A 17 -14.55 -0.02 -4.60
CA PRO A 17 -14.08 -1.38 -4.30
C PRO A 17 -12.54 -1.47 -4.35
N GLU A 18 -11.96 -2.39 -3.59
CA GLU A 18 -10.50 -2.59 -3.51
C GLU A 18 -9.87 -2.87 -4.88
N SER A 19 -10.55 -3.67 -5.70
CA SER A 19 -10.12 -3.97 -7.07
C SER A 19 -9.91 -2.72 -7.93
N TRP A 20 -10.68 -1.65 -7.70
CA TRP A 20 -10.51 -0.40 -8.43
C TRP A 20 -9.18 0.28 -8.09
N TYR A 21 -8.81 0.33 -6.80
CA TYR A 21 -7.53 0.90 -6.38
C TYR A 21 -6.37 0.03 -6.85
N ARG A 22 -6.50 -1.30 -6.75
CA ARG A 22 -5.50 -2.25 -7.26
C ARG A 22 -5.23 -2.02 -8.74
N ASP A 23 -6.27 -1.96 -9.56
CA ASP A 23 -6.09 -1.84 -11.02
C ASP A 23 -5.49 -0.49 -11.40
N LYS A 24 -5.85 0.59 -10.71
CA LYS A 24 -5.26 1.92 -10.92
C LYS A 24 -3.81 1.99 -10.46
N ALA A 25 -3.51 1.50 -9.25
CA ALA A 25 -2.14 1.45 -8.75
C ALA A 25 -1.26 0.55 -9.60
N ALA A 26 -1.77 -0.58 -10.09
CA ALA A 26 -1.04 -1.48 -10.97
C ALA A 26 -0.69 -0.82 -12.31
N ALA A 27 -1.62 -0.06 -12.91
CA ALA A 27 -1.37 0.69 -14.13
C ALA A 27 -0.23 1.70 -13.94
N SER A 28 -0.25 2.46 -12.84
CA SER A 28 0.78 3.44 -12.49
C SER A 28 2.15 2.79 -12.21
N LEU A 29 2.16 1.67 -11.48
CA LEU A 29 3.39 0.98 -11.09
C LEU A 29 3.93 0.02 -12.16
N GLY A 30 3.27 -0.08 -13.32
CA GLY A 30 3.63 -1.05 -14.36
C GLY A 30 3.51 -2.52 -13.89
N GLY A 31 2.60 -2.80 -12.98
CA GLY A 31 2.44 -4.10 -12.32
C GLY A 31 1.41 -5.01 -12.97
N LYS A 32 1.59 -6.32 -12.78
CA LYS A 32 0.57 -7.36 -13.10
C LYS A 32 -0.32 -7.58 -11.89
N THR A 33 -1.63 -7.70 -12.09
CA THR A 33 -2.57 -7.91 -10.99
C THR A 33 -2.84 -9.39 -10.71
N GLU A 34 -3.26 -9.70 -9.48
CA GLU A 34 -3.83 -11.00 -9.09
C GLU A 34 -2.91 -12.21 -9.41
N VAL A 35 -1.60 -12.05 -9.20
CA VAL A 35 -0.61 -13.09 -9.51
C VAL A 35 -0.73 -14.25 -8.52
N ARG A 36 -1.04 -15.44 -9.04
CA ARG A 36 -1.20 -16.66 -8.21
C ARG A 36 0.12 -17.12 -7.61
N VAL A 37 0.08 -17.44 -6.32
CA VAL A 37 1.13 -18.14 -5.57
C VAL A 37 0.53 -19.37 -4.89
N SER A 38 1.36 -20.23 -4.32
CA SER A 38 0.93 -21.53 -3.77
C SER A 38 -0.24 -21.43 -2.77
N ASN A 39 -0.35 -20.34 -2.01
CA ASN A 39 -1.40 -20.11 -1.02
C ASN A 39 -1.95 -18.67 -1.06
N GLY A 40 -2.33 -18.19 -2.25
CA GLY A 40 -2.97 -16.87 -2.38
C GLY A 40 -2.82 -16.25 -3.76
N ARG A 41 -3.15 -14.96 -3.83
CA ARG A 41 -2.85 -14.09 -4.95
C ARG A 41 -2.24 -12.81 -4.42
N VAL A 42 -1.19 -12.36 -5.09
CA VAL A 42 -0.58 -11.05 -4.83
C VAL A 42 -1.36 -10.02 -5.64
N ASP A 43 -1.82 -8.95 -4.99
CA ASP A 43 -2.65 -7.94 -5.65
C ASP A 43 -1.94 -7.30 -6.83
N ILE A 44 -0.67 -6.90 -6.64
CA ILE A 44 0.17 -6.32 -7.69
C ILE A 44 1.60 -6.88 -7.59
N VAL A 45 2.13 -7.30 -8.74
CA VAL A 45 3.54 -7.70 -8.88
C VAL A 45 4.21 -6.83 -9.93
N THR A 46 5.26 -6.11 -9.53
CA THR A 46 6.16 -5.39 -10.45
C THR A 46 7.46 -6.18 -10.62
N ASP A 47 8.44 -5.62 -11.32
CA ASP A 47 9.78 -6.21 -11.42
C ASP A 47 10.42 -6.36 -10.03
N ASP A 48 10.24 -5.36 -9.17
CA ASP A 48 10.91 -5.26 -7.87
C ASP A 48 10.04 -5.68 -6.67
N TYR A 49 8.71 -5.53 -6.76
CA TYR A 49 7.83 -5.59 -5.59
C TYR A 49 6.69 -6.61 -5.73
N ALA A 50 6.34 -7.23 -4.60
CA ALA A 50 5.07 -7.90 -4.36
C ALA A 50 4.26 -7.02 -3.40
N ILE A 51 3.12 -6.54 -3.86
CA ILE A 51 2.40 -5.42 -3.26
C ILE A 51 1.01 -5.87 -2.86
N GLU A 52 0.63 -5.56 -1.62
CA GLU A 52 -0.74 -5.67 -1.11
C GLU A 52 -1.45 -4.31 -1.20
N VAL A 53 -2.71 -4.30 -1.62
CA VAL A 53 -3.54 -3.09 -1.72
C VAL A 53 -4.64 -3.18 -0.68
N GLU A 54 -4.61 -2.30 0.32
CA GLU A 54 -5.49 -2.47 1.48
C GLU A 54 -5.99 -1.12 2.01
N LYS A 55 -7.22 -1.09 2.54
CA LYS A 55 -7.77 0.11 3.18
C LYS A 55 -6.99 0.45 4.45
N ALA A 56 -6.85 1.74 4.72
CA ALA A 56 -6.14 2.23 5.90
C ALA A 56 -6.59 1.59 7.22
N SER A 57 -7.89 1.27 7.37
CA SER A 57 -8.41 0.59 8.57
C SER A 57 -7.80 -0.80 8.83
N ASN A 58 -7.34 -1.48 7.77
CA ASN A 58 -6.80 -2.85 7.76
C ASN A 58 -5.26 -2.85 7.63
N TRP A 59 -4.61 -1.77 8.06
CA TRP A 59 -3.15 -1.63 7.94
C TRP A 59 -2.35 -2.75 8.63
N LYS A 60 -2.90 -3.44 9.63
CA LYS A 60 -2.17 -4.51 10.34
C LYS A 60 -2.05 -5.75 9.47
N GLU A 61 -3.14 -6.09 8.80
CA GLU A 61 -3.29 -7.23 7.90
C GLU A 61 -2.32 -7.09 6.71
N SER A 62 -2.23 -5.87 6.16
CA SER A 62 -1.33 -5.56 5.04
C SER A 62 0.15 -5.87 5.32
N ILE A 63 0.62 -5.76 6.57
CA ILE A 63 2.01 -6.09 6.95
C ILE A 63 2.27 -7.58 6.75
N GLY A 64 1.36 -8.43 7.22
CA GLY A 64 1.52 -9.89 7.12
C GLY A 64 1.45 -10.35 5.66
N GLN A 65 0.47 -9.85 4.92
CA GLN A 65 0.26 -10.21 3.52
C GLN A 65 1.45 -9.80 2.63
N CYS A 66 1.90 -8.54 2.70
CA CYS A 66 3.00 -8.08 1.84
C CYS A 66 4.33 -8.82 2.12
N LEU A 67 4.63 -9.13 3.39
CA LEU A 67 5.83 -9.89 3.76
C LEU A 67 5.73 -11.35 3.31
N TRP A 68 4.55 -11.96 3.44
CA TRP A 68 4.31 -13.31 2.95
C TRP A 68 4.46 -13.39 1.43
N TYR A 69 3.89 -12.45 0.69
CA TYR A 69 3.97 -12.42 -0.77
C TYR A 69 5.36 -12.05 -1.29
N SER A 70 6.08 -11.19 -0.59
CA SER A 70 7.51 -10.94 -0.80
C SER A 70 8.32 -12.24 -0.74
N LEU A 71 8.10 -13.05 0.29
CA LEU A 71 8.75 -14.35 0.44
C LEU A 71 8.40 -15.32 -0.70
N GLN A 72 7.12 -15.40 -1.10
CA GLN A 72 6.66 -16.32 -2.15
C GLN A 72 7.18 -15.96 -3.55
N THR A 73 7.46 -14.69 -3.81
CA THR A 73 7.82 -14.18 -5.14
C THR A 73 9.30 -13.81 -5.26
N ASN A 74 10.06 -13.85 -4.17
CA ASN A 74 11.43 -13.34 -4.07
C ASN A 74 11.53 -11.87 -4.52
N LYS A 75 10.54 -11.05 -4.15
CA LYS A 75 10.46 -9.60 -4.43
C LYS A 75 10.43 -8.81 -3.14
N LYS A 76 10.63 -7.50 -3.20
CA LYS A 76 10.50 -6.62 -2.03
C LYS A 76 9.03 -6.49 -1.62
N ALA A 77 8.78 -6.38 -0.31
CA ALA A 77 7.44 -6.18 0.20
C ALA A 77 6.95 -4.75 -0.09
N GLY A 78 5.72 -4.62 -0.57
CA GLY A 78 5.07 -3.36 -0.85
C GLY A 78 3.64 -3.29 -0.28
N ILE A 79 3.22 -2.10 0.13
CA ILE A 79 1.83 -1.82 0.52
C ILE A 79 1.35 -0.57 -0.22
N VAL A 80 0.21 -0.66 -0.89
CA VAL A 80 -0.58 0.52 -1.26
C VAL A 80 -1.66 0.68 -0.20
N LEU A 81 -1.51 1.70 0.64
CA LEU A 81 -2.47 2.00 1.70
C LEU A 81 -3.51 2.98 1.17
N VAL A 82 -4.75 2.54 1.09
CA VAL A 82 -5.88 3.32 0.55
C VAL A 82 -6.48 4.20 1.64
N VAL A 83 -6.30 5.52 1.48
CA VAL A 83 -6.81 6.56 2.36
C VAL A 83 -8.00 7.23 1.68
N THR A 84 -9.19 7.12 2.29
CA THR A 84 -10.43 7.70 1.73
C THR A 84 -10.99 8.84 2.58
N ASP A 85 -10.57 8.93 3.84
CA ASP A 85 -10.92 10.03 4.72
C ASP A 85 -9.68 10.37 5.56
N GLU A 86 -9.01 11.48 5.25
CA GLU A 86 -7.76 11.85 5.92
C GLU A 86 -7.94 11.95 7.45
N LYS A 87 -9.05 12.53 7.92
CA LYS A 87 -9.27 12.73 9.36
C LYS A 87 -9.38 11.40 10.10
N ARG A 88 -10.08 10.44 9.51
CA ARG A 88 -10.25 9.09 10.09
C ARG A 88 -8.98 8.25 9.92
N ASP A 89 -8.35 8.32 8.75
CA ASP A 89 -7.35 7.36 8.31
C ASP A 89 -5.91 7.77 8.70
N ARG A 90 -5.68 9.05 9.04
CA ARG A 90 -4.36 9.57 9.46
C ARG A 90 -3.73 8.78 10.61
N GLY A 91 -4.54 8.37 11.58
CA GLY A 91 -4.06 7.56 12.70
C GLY A 91 -3.55 6.18 12.27
N HIS A 92 -4.06 5.61 11.18
CA HIS A 92 -3.61 4.33 10.65
C HIS A 92 -2.29 4.45 9.90
N ILE A 93 -2.11 5.50 9.10
CA ILE A 93 -0.83 5.79 8.41
C ILE A 93 0.31 5.89 9.44
N ILE A 94 0.12 6.68 10.50
CA ILE A 94 1.14 6.89 11.55
C ILE A 94 1.49 5.55 12.21
N ARG A 95 0.49 4.75 12.60
CA ARG A 95 0.73 3.46 13.27
C ARG A 95 1.46 2.46 12.36
N LEU A 96 1.08 2.37 11.08
CA LEU A 96 1.77 1.52 10.11
C LEU A 96 3.26 1.93 10.00
N GLY A 97 3.52 3.22 9.77
CA GLY A 97 4.87 3.76 9.69
C GLY A 97 5.69 3.51 10.95
N SER A 98 5.11 3.76 12.14
CA SER A 98 5.78 3.50 13.42
C SER A 98 6.14 2.03 13.63
N VAL A 99 5.26 1.10 13.24
CA VAL A 99 5.55 -0.34 13.36
C VAL A 99 6.67 -0.75 12.39
N ILE A 100 6.64 -0.27 11.15
CA ILE A 100 7.69 -0.53 10.15
C ILE A 100 9.04 -0.01 10.65
N GLU A 101 9.09 1.23 11.13
CA GLU A 101 10.32 1.86 11.62
C GLU A 101 10.87 1.17 12.86
N ALA A 102 10.04 0.96 13.89
CA ALA A 102 10.47 0.38 15.16
C ALA A 102 11.03 -1.04 14.99
N ASN A 103 10.52 -1.80 14.02
CA ASN A 103 10.91 -3.18 13.75
C ASN A 103 11.86 -3.32 12.55
N LYS A 104 12.27 -2.21 11.91
CA LYS A 104 13.14 -2.19 10.72
C LYS A 104 12.63 -3.10 9.60
N LEU A 105 11.32 -3.11 9.37
CA LEU A 105 10.71 -3.95 8.34
C LEU A 105 11.07 -3.42 6.95
N PRO A 106 11.51 -4.26 6.00
CA PRO A 106 11.89 -3.83 4.65
C PRO A 106 10.66 -3.68 3.74
N ILE A 107 9.71 -2.83 4.15
CA ILE A 107 8.43 -2.62 3.46
C ILE A 107 8.41 -1.23 2.84
N ARG A 108 8.10 -1.14 1.54
CA ARG A 108 7.78 0.13 0.88
C ARG A 108 6.29 0.40 0.99
N VAL A 109 5.93 1.62 1.39
CA VAL A 109 4.54 2.06 1.47
C VAL A 109 4.29 3.15 0.45
N TRP A 110 3.21 3.02 -0.32
CA TRP A 110 2.61 4.07 -1.11
C TRP A 110 1.26 4.43 -0.49
N ILE A 111 0.95 5.71 -0.41
CA ILE A 111 -0.30 6.25 0.11
C ILE A 111 -1.17 6.66 -1.08
N TRP A 112 -2.27 5.95 -1.27
CA TRP A 112 -3.29 6.37 -2.22
C TRP A 112 -4.21 7.43 -1.59
N PRO A 113 -4.58 8.50 -2.30
CA PRO A 113 -4.23 8.81 -3.69
C PRO A 113 -2.89 9.56 -3.86
N ASP A 114 -2.30 10.08 -2.79
CA ASP A 114 -1.24 11.10 -2.86
C ASP A 114 -0.01 10.71 -3.69
N ASP A 115 0.41 9.45 -3.63
CA ASP A 115 1.54 8.93 -4.42
C ASP A 115 1.18 8.60 -5.89
N PHE A 116 -0.08 8.79 -6.30
CA PHE A 116 -0.63 8.40 -7.61
C PHE A 116 -1.33 9.54 -8.36
N ARG A 117 -1.33 10.77 -7.83
CA ARG A 117 -2.05 11.93 -8.42
C ARG A 117 -1.38 12.57 -9.64
N ASN A 118 -0.15 12.17 -10.00
CA ASN A 118 0.63 12.83 -11.05
C ASN A 118 0.60 12.10 -12.41
N GLU A 119 -0.43 11.30 -12.66
CA GLU A 119 -0.63 10.55 -13.91
C GLU A 119 -1.96 10.86 -14.60
#